data_AF-X0QYC5-F1
#
_entry.id   AF-X0QYC5-F1
#
_cell.length_a   1.000
_cell.length_b   1.000
_cell.length_c   1.000
_cell.angle_alpha   90.00
_cell.angle_beta   90.00
_cell.angle_gamma   90.00
#
_symmetry.space_group_name_H-M   'P 1'
#
loop_
_entity.id
_entity.type
_entity.pdbx_description
1 polymer ?
#
loop_
_entity_poly.entity_id
_entity_poly.type
_entity_poly.pdbx_seq_one_letter_code
_entity_poly.pdbx_strand_id
1 'polypeptide(L)' 'MRCKKTSAILKQHFADYRVTRKANHLLVSKQDKKIAMITIDKKIAEGQRRLGDVPVINYHRIPSRAQLTANLQDAE' A
#
# COMPACT_ATOMS: atom_id res chain seq x y z
N MET A 1 7.03 5.01 12.06
CA MET A 1 7.57 3.62 12.10
C MET A 1 6.75 2.60 11.28
N ARG A 2 5.40 2.68 11.24
CA ARG A 2 4.55 1.68 10.54
C ARG A 2 4.77 1.59 9.02
N CYS A 3 4.76 2.71 8.30
CA CYS A 3 5.03 2.70 6.85
C CYS A 3 6.44 2.17 6.51
N LYS A 4 7.42 2.34 7.40
CA LYS A 4 8.77 1.75 7.22
C LYS A 4 8.71 0.22 7.28
N LYS A 5 7.98 -0.36 8.24
CA LYS A 5 7.79 -1.82 8.36
C LYS A 5 6.99 -2.39 7.19
N THR A 6 5.88 -1.75 6.82
CA THR A 6 5.08 -2.17 5.65
C THR A 6 5.89 -2.09 4.36
N SER A 7 6.70 -1.04 4.18
CA SER A 7 7.60 -0.93 3.03
C SER A 7 8.64 -2.06 2.98
N ALA A 8 9.15 -2.53 4.12
CA ALA A 8 10.07 -3.66 4.17
C ALA A 8 9.38 -4.97 3.73
N ILE A 9 8.16 -5.23 4.23
CA ILE A 9 7.35 -6.40 3.82
C ILE A 9 7.11 -6.37 2.30
N LEU A 10 6.71 -5.22 1.77
CA LEU A 10 6.45 -5.07 0.33
C LEU A 10 7.70 -5.36 -0.51
N LYS A 11 8.85 -4.77 -0.14
CA LYS A 11 10.12 -4.99 -0.85
C LYS A 11 10.62 -6.43 -0.76
N GLN A 12 10.34 -7.13 0.34
CA GLN A 12 10.77 -8.51 0.55
C GLN A 12 9.93 -9.53 -0.22
N HIS A 13 8.63 -9.27 -0.38
CA HIS A 13 7.68 -10.28 -0.89
C HIS A 13 7.09 -9.95 -2.26
N PHE A 14 7.25 -8.72 -2.76
CA PHE A 14 6.69 -8.26 -4.03
C PHE A 14 7.80 -7.62 -4.85
N ALA A 15 8.65 -8.46 -5.45
CA ALA A 15 9.87 -8.02 -6.13
C ALA A 15 9.60 -7.18 -7.39
N ASP A 16 8.43 -7.36 -8.00
CA ASP A 16 7.94 -6.61 -9.16
C ASP A 16 7.34 -5.24 -8.78
N TYR A 17 7.16 -4.96 -7.48
CA TYR A 17 6.61 -3.70 -7.00
C TYR A 17 7.70 -2.69 -6.63
N ARG A 18 7.58 -1.49 -7.19
CA ARG A 18 8.31 -0.32 -6.75
C ARG A 18 7.53 0.39 -5.65
N VAL A 19 8.15 0.49 -4.47
CA VAL A 19 7.54 1.16 -3.30
C VAL A 19 8.24 2.49 -3.03
N THR A 20 7.52 3.59 -3.19
CA THR A 20 8.01 4.95 -2.89
C THR A 20 7.25 5.53 -1.71
N ARG A 21 7.97 6.05 -0.71
CA ARG A 21 7.32 6.74 0.42
C ARG A 21 6.99 8.18 0.02
N LYS A 22 5.73 8.59 0.25
CA LYS A 22 5.26 9.98 0.11
C LYS A 22 4.60 10.43 1.41
N ALA A 23 5.33 11.20 2.22
CA ALA A 23 4.90 11.59 3.56
C ALA A 23 4.48 10.38 4.43
N ASN A 24 3.18 10.25 4.71
CA ASN A 24 2.59 9.16 5.49
C ASN A 24 2.03 8.01 4.64
N HIS A 25 2.23 8.07 3.33
CA HIS A 25 1.75 7.08 2.37
C HIS A 25 2.90 6.27 1.75
N LEU A 26 2.56 5.09 1.27
CA LEU A 26 3.39 4.28 0.39
C LEU A 26 2.72 4.23 -0.97
N LEU A 27 3.34 4.80 -1.99
CA LEU A 27 2.93 4.60 -3.37
C LEU A 27 3.55 3.29 -3.87
N VAL A 28 2.70 2.39 -4.33
CA VAL A 28 3.07 1.12 -4.94
C VAL A 28 2.84 1.24 -6.45
N SER A 29 3.85 0.87 -7.22
CA SER A 29 3.82 0.86 -8.68
C SER A 29 4.36 -0.47 -9.21
N LYS A 30 3.85 -0.91 -10.36
CA LYS A 30 4.32 -2.08 -11.11
C LYS A 30 4.43 -1.66 -12.58
N GLN A 31 5.56 -1.95 -13.23
CA GLN A 31 5.79 -1.56 -14.65
C GLN A 31 5.40 -0.10 -14.94
N ASP A 32 5.82 0.85 -14.09
CA ASP A 32 5.49 2.28 -14.13
C ASP A 32 4.00 2.68 -13.98
N LYS A 33 3.08 1.72 -13.92
CA LYS A 33 1.69 1.94 -13.51
C LYS A 33 1.60 2.09 -11.99
N LYS A 34 0.91 3.13 -11.51
CA LYS A 34 0.56 3.28 -10.09
C LYS A 34 -0.58 2.33 -9.78
N ILE A 35 -0.36 1.35 -8.90
CA ILE A 35 -1.37 0.34 -8.57
C ILE A 35 -2.14 0.71 -7.30
N ALA A 36 -1.46 1.29 -6.30
CA ALA A 36 -2.15 1.68 -5.07
C ALA A 36 -1.34 2.72 -4.27
N MET A 37 -2.05 3.47 -3.44
CA MET A 37 -1.46 4.28 -2.37
C MET A 37 -1.89 3.72 -1.01
N ILE A 38 -0.95 3.23 -0.23
CA ILE A 38 -1.23 2.62 1.07
C ILE A 38 -1.03 3.67 2.17
N THR A 39 -2.00 3.79 3.08
CA THR A 39 -1.89 4.59 4.30
C THR A 39 -1.99 3.67 5.52
N ILE A 40 -1.08 3.83 6.49
CA ILE A 40 -1.17 3.11 7.77
C ILE A 40 -1.32 4.13 8.92
N ASP A 41 -2.55 4.37 9.33
CA ASP A 41 -2.89 5.34 10.37
C ASP A 41 -4.05 4.81 11.24
N LYS A 42 -3.94 4.97 12.56
CA LYS A 42 -4.96 4.52 13.52
C LYS A 42 -6.24 5.37 13.52
N LYS A 43 -6.18 6.59 12.96
CA LYS A 43 -7.24 7.59 13.04
C LYS A 43 -8.06 7.73 11.75
N ILE A 44 -7.62 7.11 10.66
CA ILE A 44 -8.34 7.17 9.37
C ILE A 44 -9.31 6.01 9.32
N ALA A 45 -10.46 6.19 8.68
CA ALA A 45 -11.36 5.06 8.43
C ALA A 45 -10.66 3.99 7.57
N GLU A 46 -10.72 2.73 8.03
CA GLU A 46 -10.36 1.56 7.23
C GLU A 46 -11.22 1.49 5.98
N GLY A 47 -10.61 1.06 4.87
CA GLY A 47 -11.31 0.91 3.60
C GLY A 47 -10.51 1.42 2.40
N GLN A 48 -11.13 1.30 1.24
CA GLN A 48 -10.57 1.74 -0.03
C GLN A 48 -11.29 3.01 -0.50
N ARG A 49 -10.52 4.02 -0.88
CA ARG A 49 -11.02 5.21 -1.61
C ARG A 49 -10.20 5.41 -2.87
N ARG A 50 -10.60 6.26 -3.81
CA ARG A 50 -9.80 6.58 -5.00
C ARG A 50 -9.19 7.97 -4.93
N LEU A 51 -7.99 8.14 -5.46
CA LEU A 51 -7.36 9.43 -5.75
C LEU A 51 -7.08 9.47 -7.25
N GLY A 52 -8.02 10.01 -8.03
CA GLY A 52 -8.06 9.75 -9.47
C GLY A 52 -8.28 8.26 -9.73
N ASP A 53 -7.46 7.66 -10.59
CA ASP A 53 -7.56 6.22 -10.89
C ASP A 53 -6.87 5.32 -9.88
N VAL A 54 -6.04 5.89 -9.00
CA VAL A 54 -5.22 5.13 -8.06
C VAL A 54 -6.03 4.82 -6.79
N PRO A 55 -6.27 3.53 -6.46
CA PRO A 55 -6.91 3.17 -5.20
C PRO A 55 -6.00 3.50 -4.02
N VAL A 56 -6.62 3.94 -2.94
CA VAL A 56 -5.99 4.28 -1.67
C VAL A 56 -6.48 3.29 -0.64
N ILE A 57 -5.57 2.48 -0.10
CA ILE A 57 -5.89 1.41 0.84
C ILE A 57 -5.45 1.85 2.23
N ASN A 58 -6.41 1.94 3.15
CA ASN A 58 -6.19 2.39 4.51
C ASN A 58 -6.13 1.20 5.49
N TYR A 59 -5.12 1.17 6.34
CA TYR A 59 -4.98 0.19 7.42
C TYR A 59 -4.81 0.87 8.77
N HIS A 60 -5.49 0.41 9.83
CA HIS A 60 -5.23 0.89 11.19
C HIS A 60 -3.91 0.34 11.78
N ARG A 61 -3.46 -0.81 11.29
CA ARG A 61 -2.28 -1.55 11.76
C ARG A 61 -1.37 -1.94 10.60
N ILE A 62 -0.19 -2.47 10.90
CA ILE A 62 0.69 -3.01 9.86
C ILE A 62 -0.03 -4.23 9.24
N PRO A 63 -0.35 -4.22 7.94
CA PRO A 63 -1.05 -5.33 7.31
C PRO A 63 -0.16 -6.58 7.22
N SER A 64 -0.79 -7.75 7.26
CA SER A 64 -0.11 -9.02 7.00
C SER A 64 0.24 -9.14 5.52
N ARG A 65 1.15 -10.08 5.18
CA ARG A 65 1.46 -10.39 3.77
C ARG A 65 0.20 -10.78 2.99
N ALA A 66 -0.63 -11.66 3.55
CA ALA A 66 -1.86 -12.13 2.90
C ALA A 66 -2.82 -10.97 2.60
N GLN A 67 -2.96 -10.03 3.54
CA GLN A 67 -3.85 -8.88 3.36
C GLN A 67 -3.30 -7.89 2.33
N LEU A 68 -1.98 -7.70 2.29
CA LEU A 68 -1.33 -6.94 1.21
C LEU A 68 -1.53 -7.61 -0.14
N THR A 69 -1.39 -8.94 -0.23
CA THR A 69 -1.58 -9.69 -1.49
C THR A 69 -2.99 -9.54 -2.03
N ALA A 70 -4.02 -9.81 -1.21
CA ALA A 70 -5.41 -9.70 -1.64
C ALA A 70 -5.73 -8.28 -2.12
N ASN A 71 -5.43 -7.27 -1.31
CA ASN A 71 -5.78 -5.88 -1.64
C ASN A 71 -4.97 -5.30 -2.81
N LEU A 72 -3.75 -5.79 -3.08
CA LEU A 72 -2.96 -5.34 -4.23
C LEU A 72 -3.35 -6.08 -5.51
N GLN A 73 -3.76 -7.35 -5.44
CA GLN A 73 -4.35 -8.06 -6.58
C GLN A 73 -5.67 -7.45 -7.03
N ASP A 74 -6.53 -7.05 -6.09
CA ASP A 74 -7.79 -6.36 -6.41
C ASP A 74 -7.58 -4.97 -7.03
N ALA A 75 -6.38 -4.39 -6.86
CA ALA A 75 -6.03 -3.04 -7.29
C ALA A 75 -5.24 -2.98 -8.62
N GLU A 76 -4.69 -4.10 -9.09
CA GLU A 76 -3.98 -4.20 -10.38
C GLU A 76 -4.92 -4.07 -11.58
#